data_AF-A0A7W4ADU6-F1
#
_entry.id   AF-A0A7W4ADU6-F1
#
_cell.length_a   1.000
_cell.length_b   1.000
_cell.length_c   1.000
_cell.angle_alpha   90.00
_cell.angle_beta   90.00
_cell.angle_gamma   90.00
#
_symmetry.space_group_name_H-M   'P 1'
#
loop_
_entity.id
_entity.type
_entity.pdbx_description
1 polymer ?
#
loop_
_entity_poly.entity_id
_entity_poly.type
_entity_poly.pdbx_seq_one_letter_code
_entity_poly.pdbx_strand_id
1 'polypeptide(L)'
;MSAKTTSLNHKKMIHELCNNLVKKGIEPNIPMLLSLIPEIKSTSTAHKHLLSWKTIRAQEQKEWFDNKFALSSNFAQSFMDELALKEKEAELRYKNQFNEANSQRLIAEQELSQFKAEYEALSLKQVASETRIELLERQLMQSRELANENQENDAQYQKALEELTRTHSLAVKELDTQIEQLRTKNLSSSRLNQELVEELTSQKALASESKALAQTLDERNAKLLLSNEALIKQNEKVNAELEDATQALEDNKNKVNELTEVKTALQNELKTLKASNLALQEETDNFEIYNNDISPNHINLNEIAESEDKHLTALNDENLALTKELESVKSALKETDAKLQDTYTHKMNLLVEVKKQKTAIDLLCKRK
;
A
#
# COMPACT_ATOMS: atom_id res chain seq x y z
N MET A 1 59.73 -162.81 -28.64
CA MET A 1 59.31 -162.75 -30.08
C MET A 1 58.35 -161.58 -30.42
N SER A 2 58.14 -160.58 -29.55
CA SER A 2 57.14 -159.51 -29.77
C SER A 2 57.63 -158.28 -30.58
N ALA A 3 58.90 -157.86 -30.43
CA ALA A 3 59.38 -156.60 -31.05
C ALA A 3 59.51 -156.63 -32.59
N LYS A 4 59.73 -157.81 -33.19
CA LYS A 4 59.92 -157.96 -34.64
C LYS A 4 58.58 -157.84 -35.40
N THR A 5 57.49 -158.30 -34.79
CA THR A 5 56.13 -158.21 -35.33
C THR A 5 55.56 -156.79 -35.27
N THR A 6 55.82 -156.04 -34.19
CA THR A 6 55.38 -154.64 -34.08
C THR A 6 56.11 -153.71 -35.08
N SER A 7 57.42 -153.91 -35.28
CA SER A 7 58.20 -153.14 -36.27
C SER A 7 57.77 -153.41 -37.72
N LEU A 8 57.37 -154.65 -38.04
CA LEU A 8 56.86 -154.99 -39.37
C LEU A 8 55.47 -154.39 -39.62
N ASN A 9 54.63 -154.26 -38.58
CA ASN A 9 53.32 -153.63 -38.67
C ASN A 9 53.43 -152.12 -38.91
N HIS A 10 54.29 -151.42 -38.14
CA HIS A 10 54.58 -150.00 -38.34
C HIS A 10 55.14 -149.69 -39.74
N LYS A 11 55.97 -150.57 -40.31
CA LYS A 11 56.46 -150.42 -41.69
C LYS A 11 55.30 -150.42 -42.69
N LYS A 12 54.39 -151.39 -42.61
CA LYS A 12 53.26 -151.52 -43.54
C LYS A 12 52.31 -150.33 -43.44
N MET A 13 51.95 -149.91 -42.22
CA MET A 13 51.09 -148.75 -41.99
C MET A 13 51.67 -147.46 -42.58
N ILE A 14 52.97 -147.20 -42.35
CA ILE A 14 53.64 -146.03 -42.92
C ILE A 14 53.65 -146.13 -44.46
N HIS A 15 53.96 -147.29 -45.03
CA HIS A 15 54.05 -147.48 -46.48
C HIS A 15 52.69 -147.28 -47.15
N GLU A 16 51.61 -147.83 -46.57
CA GLU A 16 50.23 -147.64 -47.05
C GLU A 16 49.78 -146.19 -46.95
N LEU A 17 50.05 -145.52 -45.83
CA LEU A 17 49.73 -144.11 -45.67
C LEU A 17 50.50 -143.24 -46.68
N CYS A 18 51.80 -143.50 -46.87
CA CYS A 18 52.60 -142.78 -47.86
C CYS A 18 52.04 -142.99 -49.28
N ASN A 19 51.65 -144.21 -49.64
CA ASN A 19 51.00 -144.49 -50.93
C ASN A 19 49.67 -143.73 -51.09
N ASN A 20 48.86 -143.63 -50.03
CA ASN A 20 47.60 -142.90 -50.06
C ASN A 20 47.78 -141.37 -50.18
N LEU A 21 48.78 -140.81 -49.51
CA LEU A 21 49.11 -139.38 -49.60
C LEU A 21 49.57 -139.00 -51.01
N VAL A 22 50.41 -139.84 -51.60
CA VAL A 22 50.88 -139.68 -52.98
C VAL A 22 49.73 -139.73 -53.98
N LYS A 23 48.78 -140.66 -53.82
CA LYS A 23 47.57 -140.71 -54.67
C LYS A 23 46.76 -139.41 -54.63
N LYS A 24 46.86 -138.64 -53.55
CA LYS A 24 46.22 -137.32 -53.38
C LYS A 24 47.12 -136.16 -53.81
N GLY A 25 48.31 -136.42 -54.35
CA GLY A 25 49.26 -135.40 -54.77
C GLY A 25 50.00 -134.71 -53.62
N ILE A 26 50.03 -135.31 -52.42
CA ILE A 26 50.69 -134.71 -51.24
C ILE A 26 52.00 -135.47 -50.95
N GLU A 27 53.11 -134.75 -50.81
CA GLU A 27 54.39 -135.36 -50.41
C GLU A 27 54.36 -135.77 -48.93
N PRO A 28 54.66 -137.04 -48.58
CA PRO A 28 54.73 -137.47 -47.19
C PRO A 28 55.90 -136.81 -46.46
N ASN A 29 55.60 -136.10 -45.38
CA ASN A 29 56.59 -135.50 -44.48
C ASN A 29 56.48 -136.09 -43.06
N ILE A 30 57.57 -136.00 -42.28
CA ILE A 30 57.61 -136.58 -40.93
C ILE A 30 56.56 -135.96 -39.97
N PRO A 31 56.37 -134.63 -39.91
CA PRO A 31 55.35 -134.03 -39.04
C PRO A 31 53.93 -134.53 -39.34
N MET A 32 53.59 -134.71 -40.62
CA MET A 32 52.28 -135.18 -41.07
C MET A 32 52.10 -136.69 -40.83
N LEU A 33 53.16 -137.49 -40.96
CA LEU A 33 53.08 -138.92 -40.65
C LEU A 33 52.86 -139.17 -39.15
N LEU A 34 53.52 -138.38 -38.30
CA LEU A 34 53.36 -138.48 -36.84
C LEU A 34 51.99 -137.96 -36.37
N SER A 35 51.40 -136.98 -37.05
CA SER A 35 50.05 -136.51 -36.73
C SER A 35 48.96 -137.50 -37.16
N LEU A 36 49.16 -138.21 -38.28
CA LEU A 36 48.18 -139.15 -38.83
C LEU A 36 48.29 -140.58 -38.27
N ILE A 37 49.45 -140.98 -37.73
CA ILE A 37 49.65 -142.29 -37.06
C ILE A 37 50.21 -142.05 -35.65
N PRO A 38 49.37 -141.72 -34.66
CA PRO A 38 49.81 -141.42 -33.29
C PRO A 38 50.41 -142.64 -32.54
N GLU A 39 50.23 -143.85 -33.06
CA GLU A 39 50.83 -145.09 -32.50
C GLU A 39 52.36 -145.10 -32.63
N ILE A 40 52.92 -144.40 -33.62
CA ILE A 40 54.37 -144.33 -33.85
C ILE A 40 54.92 -143.08 -33.16
N LYS A 41 55.26 -143.21 -31.88
CA LYS A 41 55.80 -142.10 -31.08
C LYS A 41 57.26 -141.76 -31.37
N SER A 42 57.98 -142.66 -32.06
CA SER A 42 59.40 -142.49 -32.37
C SER A 42 59.58 -141.84 -33.74
N THR A 43 60.07 -140.60 -33.72
CA THR A 43 60.48 -139.85 -34.93
C THR A 43 61.51 -140.62 -35.75
N SER A 44 62.48 -141.29 -35.09
CA SER A 44 63.51 -142.12 -35.72
C SER A 44 62.93 -143.35 -36.43
N THR A 45 61.94 -144.00 -35.82
CA THR A 45 61.23 -145.14 -36.43
C THR A 45 60.42 -144.71 -37.65
N ALA A 46 59.70 -143.59 -37.56
CA ALA A 46 58.98 -143.01 -38.70
C ALA A 46 59.94 -142.64 -39.84
N HIS A 47 61.08 -142.01 -39.51
CA HIS A 47 62.10 -141.63 -40.49
C HIS A 47 62.72 -142.85 -41.19
N LYS A 48 63.07 -143.89 -40.43
CA LYS A 48 63.62 -145.14 -41.00
C LYS A 48 62.67 -145.81 -41.99
N HIS A 49 61.39 -145.90 -41.65
CA HIS A 49 60.40 -146.53 -42.52
C HIS A 49 60.01 -145.65 -43.72
N LEU A 50 59.97 -144.32 -43.55
CA LEU A 50 59.80 -143.36 -44.65
C LEU A 50 60.97 -143.44 -45.64
N LEU A 51 62.22 -143.47 -45.16
CA LEU A 51 63.40 -143.67 -46.00
C LEU A 51 63.35 -144.99 -46.76
N SER A 52 62.99 -146.08 -46.07
CA SER A 52 62.79 -147.39 -46.71
C SER A 52 61.71 -147.34 -47.79
N TRP A 53 60.62 -146.60 -47.56
CA TRP A 53 59.57 -146.40 -48.55
C TRP A 53 60.05 -145.58 -49.76
N LYS A 54 60.73 -144.44 -49.51
CA LYS A 54 61.32 -143.61 -50.58
C LYS A 54 62.30 -144.42 -51.44
N THR A 55 63.09 -145.29 -50.83
CA THR A 55 64.05 -146.16 -51.54
C THR A 55 63.34 -147.18 -52.43
N ILE A 56 62.31 -147.86 -51.91
CA ILE A 56 61.50 -148.82 -52.69
C ILE A 56 60.83 -148.11 -53.86
N ARG A 57 60.23 -146.94 -53.62
CA ARG A 57 59.55 -146.17 -54.66
C ARG A 57 60.49 -145.66 -55.74
N ALA A 58 61.69 -145.21 -55.37
CA ALA A 58 62.71 -144.80 -56.34
C ALA A 58 63.14 -145.98 -57.23
N GLN A 59 63.24 -147.18 -56.65
CA GLN A 59 63.53 -148.40 -57.39
C GLN A 59 62.37 -148.81 -58.31
N GLU A 60 61.13 -148.83 -57.82
CA GLU A 60 59.93 -149.09 -58.63
C GLU A 60 59.80 -148.10 -59.79
N GLN A 61 60.11 -146.82 -59.54
CA GLN A 61 60.10 -145.78 -60.56
C GLN A 61 61.18 -146.03 -61.61
N LYS A 62 62.39 -146.41 -61.20
CA LYS A 62 63.47 -146.77 -62.12
C LYS A 62 63.09 -147.99 -62.98
N GLU A 63 62.57 -149.05 -62.36
CA GLU A 63 62.08 -150.24 -63.06
C GLU A 63 60.91 -149.92 -64.01
N TRP A 64 60.05 -148.97 -63.65
CA TRP A 64 58.95 -148.50 -64.51
C TRP A 64 59.47 -147.76 -65.75
N PHE A 65 60.46 -146.87 -65.60
CA PHE A 65 61.09 -146.18 -66.73
C PHE A 65 61.83 -147.14 -67.66
N ASP A 66 62.58 -148.08 -67.09
CA ASP A 66 63.36 -149.05 -67.84
C ASP A 66 62.46 -150.03 -68.62
N ASN A 67 61.38 -150.54 -68.00
CA ASN A 67 60.51 -151.57 -68.61
C ASN A 67 59.39 -151.02 -69.50
N LYS A 68 58.79 -149.88 -69.18
CA LYS A 68 57.60 -149.38 -69.92
C LYS A 68 57.94 -148.41 -71.05
N PHE A 69 59.01 -147.63 -70.90
CA PHE A 69 59.37 -146.61 -71.89
C PHE A 69 60.68 -146.92 -72.62
N ALA A 70 61.45 -147.92 -72.17
CA ALA A 70 62.78 -148.25 -72.70
C ALA A 70 63.69 -147.01 -72.84
N LEU A 71 63.50 -146.02 -71.96
CA LEU A 71 64.30 -144.81 -71.95
C LEU A 71 65.67 -145.14 -71.36
N SER A 72 66.70 -144.47 -71.84
CA SER A 72 67.99 -144.52 -71.16
C SER A 72 67.83 -144.07 -69.72
N SER A 73 68.36 -144.83 -68.75
CA SER A 73 68.33 -144.47 -67.33
C SER A 73 68.87 -143.04 -67.09
N ASN A 74 69.83 -142.59 -67.90
CA ASN A 74 70.35 -141.22 -67.86
C ASN A 74 69.32 -140.18 -68.30
N PHE A 75 68.50 -140.50 -69.31
CA PHE A 75 67.42 -139.62 -69.77
C PHE A 75 66.29 -139.54 -68.74
N ALA A 76 65.88 -140.68 -68.16
CA ALA A 76 64.86 -140.70 -67.11
C ALA A 76 65.28 -139.91 -65.87
N GLN A 77 66.55 -140.04 -65.45
CA GLN A 77 67.08 -139.26 -64.32
C GLN A 77 67.11 -137.76 -64.65
N SER A 78 67.63 -137.37 -65.83
CA SER A 78 67.66 -135.97 -66.26
C SER A 78 66.27 -135.36 -66.38
N PHE A 79 65.27 -136.15 -66.81
CA PHE A 79 63.88 -135.69 -66.89
C PHE A 79 63.27 -135.47 -65.51
N MET A 80 63.51 -136.37 -64.55
CA MET A 80 63.05 -136.20 -63.17
C MET A 80 63.76 -135.02 -62.47
N ASP A 81 65.04 -134.82 -62.72
CA ASP A 81 65.79 -133.68 -62.20
C ASP A 81 65.27 -132.36 -62.80
N GLU A 82 64.95 -132.33 -64.10
CA GLU A 82 64.32 -131.18 -64.76
C GLU A 82 62.90 -130.92 -64.23
N LEU A 83 62.10 -131.97 -64.00
CA LEU A 83 60.78 -131.83 -63.39
C LEU A 83 60.89 -131.24 -61.98
N ALA A 84 61.79 -131.75 -61.14
CA ALA A 84 62.02 -131.21 -59.80
C ALA A 84 62.50 -129.76 -59.84
N LEU A 85 63.35 -129.41 -60.82
CA LEU A 85 63.75 -128.03 -61.06
C LEU A 85 62.54 -127.15 -61.44
N LYS A 86 61.68 -127.62 -62.34
CA LYS A 86 60.47 -126.88 -62.76
C LYS A 86 59.45 -126.74 -61.65
N GLU A 87 59.26 -127.75 -60.80
CA GLU A 87 58.43 -127.67 -59.61
C GLU A 87 58.96 -126.60 -58.66
N LYS A 88 60.28 -126.60 -58.38
CA LYS A 88 60.91 -125.57 -57.56
C LYS A 88 60.80 -124.17 -58.17
N GLU A 89 60.97 -124.04 -59.48
CA GLU A 89 60.75 -122.78 -60.21
C GLU A 89 59.31 -122.31 -60.09
N ALA A 90 58.32 -123.21 -60.20
CA ALA A 90 56.91 -122.89 -60.06
C ALA A 90 56.57 -122.45 -58.63
N GLU A 91 57.06 -123.17 -57.61
CA GLU A 91 56.90 -122.78 -56.20
C GLU A 91 57.49 -121.39 -55.93
N LEU A 92 58.69 -121.11 -56.46
CA LEU A 92 59.31 -119.79 -56.32
C LEU A 92 58.48 -118.71 -57.02
N ARG A 93 57.96 -118.98 -58.22
CA ARG A 93 57.07 -118.05 -58.93
C ARG A 93 55.81 -117.75 -58.13
N TYR A 94 55.13 -118.78 -57.61
CA TYR A 94 53.92 -118.59 -56.79
C TYR A 94 54.23 -117.86 -55.48
N LYS A 95 55.34 -118.18 -54.83
CA LYS A 95 55.78 -117.47 -53.62
C LYS A 95 56.05 -115.99 -53.91
N ASN A 96 56.71 -115.68 -55.02
CA ASN A 96 56.97 -114.30 -55.43
C ASN A 96 55.66 -113.56 -55.75
N GLN A 97 54.76 -114.17 -56.52
CA GLN A 97 53.43 -113.60 -56.81
C GLN A 97 52.63 -113.35 -55.52
N PHE A 98 52.65 -114.29 -54.59
CA PHE A 98 51.98 -114.13 -53.29
C PHE A 98 52.58 -112.97 -52.49
N ASN A 99 53.91 -112.89 -52.41
CA ASN A 99 54.58 -111.81 -51.69
C ASN A 99 54.33 -110.45 -52.33
N GLU A 100 54.33 -110.37 -53.66
CA GLU A 100 54.02 -109.16 -54.40
C GLU A 100 52.57 -108.73 -54.16
N ALA A 101 51.60 -109.63 -54.29
CA ALA A 101 50.21 -109.36 -54.00
C ALA A 101 50.00 -108.93 -52.53
N ASN A 102 50.68 -109.57 -51.58
CA ASN A 102 50.61 -109.19 -50.18
C ASN A 102 51.27 -107.82 -49.93
N SER A 103 52.37 -107.49 -50.61
CA SER A 103 53.00 -106.17 -50.54
C SER A 103 52.07 -105.10 -51.10
N GLN A 104 51.43 -105.35 -52.25
CA GLN A 104 50.45 -104.44 -52.84
C GLN A 104 49.24 -104.24 -51.92
N ARG A 105 48.74 -105.31 -51.30
CA ARG A 105 47.66 -105.23 -50.29
C ARG A 105 48.07 -104.34 -49.11
N LEU A 106 49.27 -104.52 -48.56
CA LEU A 106 49.76 -103.73 -47.44
C LEU A 106 49.91 -102.25 -47.80
N ILE A 107 50.40 -101.95 -49.00
CA ILE A 107 50.50 -100.56 -49.51
C ILE A 107 49.09 -99.96 -49.64
N ALA A 108 48.15 -100.68 -50.27
CA ALA A 108 46.77 -100.21 -50.44
C ALA A 108 46.06 -100.00 -49.09
N GLU A 109 46.30 -100.86 -48.09
CA GLU A 109 45.78 -100.68 -46.73
C GLU A 109 46.36 -99.43 -46.06
N GLN A 110 47.65 -99.16 -46.26
CA GLN A 110 48.31 -97.96 -45.75
C GLN A 110 47.78 -96.69 -46.43
N GLU A 111 47.66 -96.67 -47.75
CA GLU A 111 47.11 -95.55 -48.52
C GLU A 111 45.65 -95.26 -48.13
N LEU A 112 44.83 -96.30 -47.97
CA LEU A 112 43.45 -96.18 -47.53
C LEU A 112 43.37 -95.63 -46.09
N SER A 113 44.28 -96.05 -45.21
CA SER A 113 44.38 -95.50 -43.86
C SER A 113 44.77 -94.02 -43.86
N GLN A 114 45.71 -93.61 -44.71
CA GLN A 114 46.11 -92.21 -44.85
C GLN A 114 44.96 -91.37 -45.39
N PHE A 115 44.29 -91.84 -46.45
CA PHE A 115 43.15 -91.16 -47.04
C PHE A 115 41.99 -90.98 -46.04
N LYS A 116 41.70 -92.00 -45.22
CA LYS A 116 40.70 -91.88 -44.15
C LYS A 116 41.08 -90.80 -43.13
N ALA A 117 42.33 -90.78 -42.68
CA ALA A 117 42.80 -89.78 -41.73
C ALA A 117 42.74 -88.36 -42.32
N GLU A 118 43.10 -88.19 -43.59
CA GLU A 118 43.00 -86.91 -44.30
C GLU A 118 41.54 -86.47 -44.45
N TYR A 119 40.64 -87.39 -44.82
CA TYR A 119 39.22 -87.11 -44.94
C TYR A 119 38.58 -86.72 -43.59
N GLU A 120 38.91 -87.42 -42.51
CA GLU A 120 38.46 -87.08 -41.16
C GLU A 120 38.97 -85.70 -40.74
N ALA A 121 40.25 -85.38 -41.01
CA ALA A 121 40.82 -84.07 -40.72
C ALA A 121 40.15 -82.95 -41.54
N LEU A 122 39.82 -83.20 -42.81
CA LEU A 122 39.08 -82.25 -43.65
C LEU A 122 37.65 -82.06 -43.16
N SER A 123 36.96 -83.14 -42.82
CA SER A 123 35.59 -83.12 -42.26
C SER A 123 35.55 -82.31 -40.96
N LEU A 124 36.49 -82.54 -40.05
CA LEU A 124 36.60 -81.76 -38.80
C LEU A 124 36.87 -80.28 -39.06
N LYS A 125 37.73 -79.94 -40.03
CA LYS A 125 37.97 -78.55 -40.43
C LYS A 125 36.73 -77.90 -41.01
N GLN A 126 35.97 -78.63 -41.82
CA GLN A 126 34.71 -78.15 -42.40
C GLN A 126 33.70 -77.84 -41.30
N VAL A 127 33.45 -78.78 -40.38
CA VAL A 127 32.54 -78.58 -39.24
C VAL A 127 32.99 -77.40 -38.35
N ALA A 128 34.30 -77.27 -38.08
CA ALA A 128 34.84 -76.12 -37.34
C ALA A 128 34.64 -74.79 -38.08
N SER A 129 34.69 -74.80 -39.42
CA SER A 129 34.43 -73.60 -40.23
C SER A 129 32.94 -73.24 -40.26
N GLU A 130 32.05 -74.22 -40.40
CA GLU A 130 30.59 -74.02 -40.41
C GLU A 130 30.12 -73.48 -39.06
N THR A 131 30.55 -74.08 -37.95
CA THR A 131 30.23 -73.58 -36.60
C THR A 131 30.75 -72.15 -36.35
N ARG A 132 31.92 -71.80 -36.91
CA ARG A 132 32.44 -70.42 -36.86
C ARG A 132 31.60 -69.46 -37.69
N ILE A 133 31.15 -69.87 -38.87
CA ILE A 133 30.27 -69.06 -39.73
C ILE A 133 28.94 -68.81 -39.01
N GLU A 134 28.31 -69.85 -38.45
CA GLU A 134 27.06 -69.70 -37.69
C GLU A 134 27.22 -68.72 -36.50
N LEU A 135 28.34 -68.79 -35.79
CA LEU A 135 28.62 -67.85 -34.69
C LEU A 135 28.74 -66.41 -35.20
N LEU A 136 29.46 -66.19 -36.29
CA LEU A 136 29.62 -64.87 -36.89
C LEU A 136 28.29 -64.33 -37.44
N GLU A 137 27.46 -65.17 -38.04
CA GLU A 137 26.13 -64.79 -38.50
C GLU A 137 25.21 -64.37 -37.35
N ARG A 138 25.25 -65.10 -36.22
CA ARG A 138 24.52 -64.69 -35.00
C ARG A 138 25.02 -63.36 -34.45
N GLN A 139 26.34 -63.16 -34.38
CA GLN A 139 26.91 -61.88 -33.94
C GLN A 139 26.53 -60.73 -34.87
N LEU A 140 26.49 -60.98 -36.19
CA LEU A 140 26.10 -59.98 -37.18
C LEU A 140 24.61 -59.63 -37.07
N MET A 141 23.73 -60.61 -36.86
CA MET A 141 22.32 -60.39 -36.55
C MET A 141 22.14 -59.54 -35.29
N GLN A 142 22.79 -59.91 -34.20
CA GLN A 142 22.73 -59.14 -32.95
C GLN A 142 23.25 -57.71 -33.13
N SER A 143 24.34 -57.53 -33.89
CA SER A 143 24.86 -56.19 -34.20
C SER A 143 23.88 -55.36 -35.04
N ARG A 144 23.12 -55.97 -35.94
CA ARG A 144 22.08 -55.27 -36.72
C ARG A 144 20.88 -54.90 -35.87
N GLU A 145 20.44 -55.78 -34.97
CA GLU A 145 19.38 -55.49 -34.01
C GLU A 145 19.76 -54.31 -33.12
N LEU A 146 20.96 -54.32 -32.54
CA LEU A 146 21.48 -53.20 -31.73
C LEU A 146 21.60 -51.90 -32.54
N ALA A 147 22.00 -51.97 -33.81
CA ALA A 147 22.06 -50.79 -34.67
C ALA A 147 20.67 -50.22 -34.96
N ASN A 148 19.67 -51.07 -35.20
CA ASN A 148 18.28 -50.66 -35.39
C ASN A 148 17.69 -50.07 -34.11
N GLU A 149 17.90 -50.71 -32.95
CA GLU A 149 17.47 -50.20 -31.64
C GLU A 149 18.09 -48.82 -31.35
N ASN A 150 19.39 -48.64 -31.62
CA ASN A 150 20.04 -47.35 -31.47
C ASN A 150 19.45 -46.30 -32.42
N GLN A 151 19.18 -46.65 -33.68
CA GLN A 151 18.56 -45.73 -34.63
C GLN A 151 17.14 -45.32 -34.19
N GLU A 152 16.35 -46.27 -33.67
CA GLU A 152 15.03 -45.98 -33.11
C GLU A 152 15.12 -45.10 -31.86
N ASN A 153 16.05 -45.39 -30.96
CA ASN A 153 16.31 -44.58 -29.77
C ASN A 153 16.74 -43.15 -30.15
N ASP A 154 17.66 -42.98 -31.10
CA ASP A 154 18.10 -41.68 -31.59
C ASP A 154 16.92 -40.89 -32.18
N ALA A 155 16.05 -41.54 -32.96
CA ALA A 155 14.85 -40.92 -33.49
C ALA A 155 13.86 -40.50 -32.38
N GLN A 156 13.74 -41.29 -31.30
CA GLN A 156 12.92 -40.94 -30.13
C GLN A 156 13.53 -39.75 -29.37
N TYR A 157 14.85 -39.75 -29.13
CA TYR A 157 15.55 -38.63 -28.49
C TYR A 157 15.39 -37.35 -29.29
N GLN A 158 15.49 -37.41 -30.61
CA GLN A 158 15.33 -36.24 -31.48
C GLN A 158 13.90 -35.68 -31.42
N LYS A 159 12.88 -36.53 -31.42
CA LYS A 159 11.49 -36.11 -31.22
C LYS A 159 11.27 -35.47 -29.85
N ALA A 160 11.81 -36.06 -28.78
CA ALA A 160 11.71 -35.50 -27.43
C ALA A 160 12.41 -34.14 -27.33
N LEU A 161 13.56 -33.98 -27.98
CA LEU A 161 14.30 -32.72 -28.04
C LEU A 161 13.49 -31.64 -28.79
N GLU A 162 12.88 -31.99 -29.93
CA GLU A 162 12.01 -31.09 -30.69
C GLU A 162 10.79 -30.66 -29.88
N GLU A 163 10.14 -31.57 -29.18
CA GLU A 163 8.99 -31.27 -28.31
C GLU A 163 9.39 -30.39 -27.12
N LEU A 164 10.53 -30.67 -26.48
CA LEU A 164 11.07 -29.84 -25.40
C LEU A 164 11.42 -28.43 -25.91
N THR A 165 12.04 -28.32 -27.08
CA THR A 165 12.38 -27.03 -27.70
C THR A 165 11.11 -26.24 -28.04
N ARG A 166 10.07 -26.92 -28.56
CA ARG A 166 8.78 -26.31 -28.88
C ARG A 166 8.07 -25.80 -27.63
N THR A 167 7.98 -26.62 -26.59
CA THR A 167 7.34 -26.26 -25.32
C THR A 167 8.08 -25.11 -24.63
N HIS A 168 9.41 -25.13 -24.60
CA HIS A 168 10.21 -24.02 -24.09
C HIS A 168 9.96 -22.73 -24.89
N SER A 169 9.95 -22.79 -26.22
CA SER A 169 9.65 -21.61 -27.06
C SER A 169 8.26 -21.04 -26.79
N LEU A 170 7.26 -21.89 -26.56
CA LEU A 170 5.90 -21.43 -26.25
C LEU A 170 5.84 -20.78 -24.86
N ALA A 171 6.50 -21.37 -23.87
CA ALA A 171 6.58 -20.81 -22.52
C ALA A 171 7.28 -19.44 -22.50
N VAL A 172 8.36 -19.27 -23.25
CA VAL A 172 9.05 -17.97 -23.39
C VAL A 172 8.12 -16.92 -24.00
N LYS A 173 7.42 -17.25 -25.07
CA LYS A 173 6.46 -16.31 -25.70
C LYS A 173 5.32 -15.90 -24.75
N GLU A 174 4.82 -16.84 -23.96
CA GLU A 174 3.80 -16.57 -22.95
C GLU A 174 4.33 -15.65 -21.86
N LEU A 175 5.53 -15.92 -21.34
CA LEU A 175 6.20 -15.06 -20.35
C LEU A 175 6.46 -13.65 -20.90
N ASP A 176 6.92 -13.53 -22.15
CA ASP A 176 7.11 -12.23 -22.81
C ASP A 176 5.79 -11.45 -22.91
N THR A 177 4.70 -12.15 -23.24
CA THR A 177 3.36 -11.56 -23.30
C THR A 177 2.91 -11.06 -21.92
N GLN A 178 3.10 -11.85 -20.87
CA GLN A 178 2.78 -11.46 -19.49
C GLN A 178 3.64 -10.29 -19.01
N ILE A 179 4.93 -10.27 -19.33
CA ILE A 179 5.84 -9.15 -19.02
C ILE A 179 5.32 -7.87 -19.67
N GLU A 180 4.90 -7.92 -20.93
CA GLU A 180 4.41 -6.74 -21.64
C GLU A 180 3.07 -6.24 -21.10
N GLN A 181 2.16 -7.15 -20.73
CA GLN A 181 0.93 -6.80 -20.03
C GLN A 181 1.21 -6.12 -18.68
N LEU A 182 2.14 -6.66 -17.88
CA LEU A 182 2.53 -6.08 -16.60
C LEU A 182 3.20 -4.71 -16.77
N ARG A 183 4.05 -4.53 -17.79
CA ARG A 183 4.63 -3.22 -18.12
C ARG A 183 3.56 -2.19 -18.46
N THR A 184 2.59 -2.57 -19.30
CA THR A 184 1.47 -1.69 -19.68
C THR A 184 0.64 -1.30 -18.47
N LYS A 185 0.33 -2.26 -17.58
CA LYS A 185 -0.41 -2.02 -16.33
C LYS A 185 0.36 -1.13 -15.35
N ASN A 186 1.69 -1.31 -15.27
CA ASN A 186 2.52 -0.49 -14.38
C ASN A 186 2.61 0.96 -14.89
N LEU A 187 2.72 1.16 -16.21
CA LEU A 187 2.66 2.49 -16.83
C LEU A 187 1.32 3.19 -16.57
N SER A 188 0.18 2.50 -16.73
CA SER A 188 -1.12 3.08 -16.45
C SER A 188 -1.30 3.42 -14.96
N SER A 189 -0.85 2.53 -14.06
CA SER A 189 -0.87 2.80 -12.62
C SER A 189 0.04 3.96 -12.23
N SER A 190 1.23 4.08 -12.84
CA SER A 190 2.14 5.19 -12.61
C SER A 190 1.53 6.52 -13.05
N ARG A 191 0.83 6.54 -14.19
CA ARG A 191 0.11 7.72 -14.68
C ARG A 191 -1.01 8.14 -13.74
N LEU A 192 -1.83 7.18 -13.29
CA LEU A 192 -2.89 7.44 -12.31
C LEU A 192 -2.32 8.02 -11.01
N ASN A 193 -1.21 7.46 -10.52
CA ASN A 193 -0.53 7.98 -9.33
C ASN A 193 -0.04 9.42 -9.54
N GLN A 194 0.47 9.75 -10.72
CA GLN A 194 0.89 11.11 -11.05
C GLN A 194 -0.31 12.08 -11.07
N GLU A 195 -1.42 11.70 -11.70
CA GLU A 195 -2.67 12.47 -11.71
C GLU A 195 -3.21 12.69 -10.28
N LEU A 196 -3.18 11.66 -9.43
CA LEU A 196 -3.56 11.76 -8.01
C LEU A 196 -2.66 12.71 -7.22
N VAL A 197 -1.35 12.71 -7.47
CA VAL A 197 -0.41 13.62 -6.83
C VAL A 197 -0.68 15.06 -7.26
N GLU A 198 -0.89 15.29 -8.55
CA GLU A 198 -1.25 16.61 -9.10
C GLU A 198 -2.55 17.13 -8.47
N GLU A 199 -3.59 16.30 -8.40
CA GLU A 199 -4.86 16.65 -7.75
C GLU A 199 -4.69 16.95 -6.25
N LEU A 200 -3.91 16.14 -5.52
CA LEU A 200 -3.61 16.38 -4.11
C LEU A 200 -2.87 17.71 -3.90
N THR A 201 -1.92 18.05 -4.77
CA THR A 201 -1.22 19.33 -4.70
C THR A 201 -2.15 20.50 -4.98
N SER A 202 -3.06 20.37 -5.96
CA SER A 202 -4.09 21.36 -6.28
C SER A 202 -5.04 21.57 -5.10
N GLN A 203 -5.58 20.49 -4.51
CA GLN A 203 -6.44 20.58 -3.33
C GLN A 203 -5.73 21.20 -2.13
N LYS A 204 -4.45 20.89 -1.92
CA LYS A 204 -3.67 21.50 -0.85
C LYS A 204 -3.50 23.01 -1.06
N ALA A 205 -3.30 23.45 -2.30
CA ALA A 205 -3.25 24.87 -2.65
C ALA A 205 -4.61 25.55 -2.37
N LEU A 206 -5.72 24.96 -2.83
CA LEU A 206 -7.07 25.48 -2.56
C LEU A 206 -7.39 25.54 -1.06
N ALA A 207 -7.00 24.53 -0.29
CA ALA A 207 -7.18 24.53 1.16
C ALA A 207 -6.36 25.65 1.83
N SER A 208 -5.14 25.92 1.33
CA SER A 208 -4.32 27.03 1.83
C SER A 208 -4.94 28.40 1.51
N GLU A 209 -5.50 28.56 0.31
CA GLU A 209 -6.22 29.77 -0.10
C GLU A 209 -7.50 29.97 0.72
N SER A 210 -8.28 28.90 0.93
CA SER A 210 -9.46 28.93 1.79
C SER A 210 -9.13 29.33 3.23
N LYS A 211 -8.01 28.83 3.77
CA LYS A 211 -7.51 29.24 5.10
C LYS A 211 -7.12 30.72 5.14
N ALA A 212 -6.45 31.22 4.10
CA ALA A 212 -6.10 32.64 3.99
C ALA A 212 -7.36 33.52 3.88
N LEU A 213 -8.36 33.11 3.09
CA LEU A 213 -9.65 33.80 2.99
C LEU A 213 -10.38 33.82 4.33
N ALA A 214 -10.41 32.71 5.06
CA ALA A 214 -10.99 32.65 6.40
C ALA A 214 -10.31 33.63 7.36
N GLN A 215 -8.97 33.69 7.37
CA GLN A 215 -8.22 34.68 8.16
C GLN A 215 -8.58 36.12 7.76
N THR A 216 -8.66 36.41 6.47
CA THR A 216 -9.05 37.75 5.98
C THR A 216 -10.48 38.12 6.40
N LEU A 217 -11.39 37.15 6.39
CA LEU A 217 -12.77 37.33 6.86
C LEU A 217 -12.80 37.59 8.37
N ASP A 218 -12.05 36.84 9.16
CA ASP A 218 -11.95 37.05 10.61
C ASP A 218 -11.39 38.44 10.94
N GLU A 219 -10.32 38.87 10.26
CA GLU A 219 -9.77 40.22 10.39
C GLU A 219 -10.78 41.31 10.01
N ARG A 220 -11.54 41.09 8.93
CA ARG A 220 -12.59 42.02 8.50
C ARG A 220 -13.73 42.09 9.50
N ASN A 221 -14.16 40.95 10.03
CA ASN A 221 -15.20 40.85 11.06
C ASN A 221 -14.75 41.54 12.36
N ALA A 222 -13.49 41.37 12.77
CA ALA A 222 -12.92 42.08 13.92
C ALA A 222 -12.93 43.60 13.71
N LYS A 223 -12.55 44.09 12.52
CA LYS A 223 -12.62 45.52 12.16
C LYS A 223 -14.06 46.03 12.18
N LEU A 224 -15.01 45.26 11.65
CA LEU A 224 -16.44 45.62 11.66
C LEU A 224 -16.99 45.68 13.09
N LEU A 225 -16.63 44.73 13.95
CA LEU A 225 -17.00 44.74 15.37
C LEU A 225 -16.50 46.01 16.08
N LEU A 226 -15.22 46.36 15.89
CA LEU A 226 -14.65 47.60 16.44
C LEU A 226 -15.34 48.85 15.90
N SER A 227 -15.66 48.88 14.61
CA SER A 227 -16.41 49.98 13.99
C SER A 227 -17.83 50.08 14.54
N ASN A 228 -18.51 48.95 14.75
CA ASN A 228 -19.85 48.91 15.34
C ASN A 228 -19.81 49.37 16.80
N GLU A 229 -18.82 48.97 17.59
CA GLU A 229 -18.62 49.48 18.96
C GLU A 229 -18.41 51.00 18.96
N ALA A 230 -17.64 51.54 18.02
CA ALA A 230 -17.44 52.98 17.89
C ALA A 230 -18.74 53.71 17.52
N LEU A 231 -19.52 53.17 16.58
CA LEU A 231 -20.83 53.71 16.20
C LEU A 231 -21.85 53.61 17.34
N ILE A 232 -21.84 52.53 18.12
CA ILE A 232 -22.68 52.37 19.32
C ILE A 232 -22.34 53.49 20.32
N LYS A 233 -21.06 53.68 20.65
CA LYS A 233 -20.63 54.77 21.55
C LYS A 233 -21.02 56.15 21.02
N GLN A 234 -20.93 56.37 19.71
CA GLN A 234 -21.35 57.62 19.09
C GLN A 234 -22.88 57.81 19.21
N ASN A 235 -23.67 56.77 18.95
CA ASN A 235 -25.13 56.81 19.12
C ASN A 235 -25.53 57.02 20.58
N GLU A 236 -24.85 56.37 21.55
CA GLU A 236 -25.06 56.61 22.97
C GLU A 236 -24.81 58.08 23.33
N LYS A 237 -23.75 58.69 22.79
CA LYS A 237 -23.45 60.11 22.99
C LYS A 237 -24.54 61.02 22.38
N VAL A 238 -24.95 60.76 21.14
CA VAL A 238 -26.01 61.53 20.48
C VAL A 238 -27.35 61.37 21.21
N ASN A 239 -27.67 60.18 21.72
CA ASN A 239 -28.88 59.96 22.52
C ASN A 239 -28.82 60.74 23.84
N ALA A 240 -27.68 60.80 24.52
CA ALA A 240 -27.52 61.64 25.72
C ALA A 240 -27.72 63.13 25.40
N GLU A 241 -27.11 63.62 24.30
CA GLU A 241 -27.29 65.00 23.83
C GLU A 241 -28.76 65.29 23.46
N LEU A 242 -29.47 64.31 22.88
CA LEU A 242 -30.90 64.41 22.58
C LEU A 242 -31.74 64.47 23.86
N GLU A 243 -31.44 63.65 24.86
CA GLU A 243 -32.14 63.62 26.16
C GLU A 243 -31.96 64.94 26.90
N ASP A 244 -30.74 65.50 26.95
CA ASP A 244 -30.46 66.84 27.49
C ASP A 244 -31.25 67.93 26.76
N ALA A 245 -31.29 67.89 25.42
CA ALA A 245 -32.05 68.85 24.62
C ALA A 245 -33.57 68.73 24.85
N THR A 246 -34.06 67.50 25.07
CA THR A 246 -35.48 67.25 25.35
C THR A 246 -35.87 67.78 26.72
N GLN A 247 -35.01 67.59 27.74
CA GLN A 247 -35.19 68.15 29.07
C GLN A 247 -35.20 69.69 29.03
N ALA A 248 -34.25 70.31 28.31
CA ALA A 248 -34.22 71.76 28.12
C ALA A 248 -35.46 72.29 27.38
N LEU A 249 -36.04 71.52 26.46
CA LEU A 249 -37.28 71.86 25.78
C LEU A 249 -38.48 71.83 26.74
N GLU A 250 -38.58 70.81 27.60
CA GLU A 250 -39.65 70.71 28.59
C GLU A 250 -39.55 71.82 29.65
N ASP A 251 -38.33 72.17 30.09
CA ASP A 251 -38.08 73.32 30.97
C ASP A 251 -38.52 74.64 30.31
N ASN A 252 -38.21 74.85 29.02
CA ASN A 252 -38.67 76.01 28.27
C ASN A 252 -40.19 76.03 28.10
N LYS A 253 -40.82 74.88 27.86
CA LYS A 253 -42.28 74.76 27.74
C LYS A 253 -42.96 75.11 29.07
N ASN A 254 -42.41 74.67 30.19
CA ASN A 254 -42.87 75.07 31.52
C ASN A 254 -42.72 76.59 31.72
N LYS A 255 -41.60 77.18 31.28
CA LYS A 255 -41.39 78.64 31.30
C LYS A 255 -42.39 79.41 30.45
N VAL A 256 -42.76 78.89 29.28
CA VAL A 256 -43.78 79.48 28.41
C VAL A 256 -45.15 79.43 29.09
N ASN A 257 -45.48 78.32 29.76
CA ASN A 257 -46.73 78.20 30.52
C ASN A 257 -46.80 79.23 31.67
N GLU A 258 -45.72 79.38 32.45
CA GLU A 258 -45.61 80.43 33.49
C GLU A 258 -45.83 81.83 32.89
N LEU A 259 -45.19 82.13 31.76
CA LEU A 259 -45.35 83.42 31.07
C LEU A 259 -46.77 83.63 30.53
N THR A 260 -47.46 82.58 30.09
CA THR A 260 -48.87 82.70 29.68
C THR A 260 -49.80 82.96 30.84
N GLU A 261 -49.56 82.39 32.02
CA GLU A 261 -50.31 82.71 33.24
C GLU A 261 -50.07 84.16 33.69
N VAL A 262 -48.83 84.64 33.63
CA VAL A 262 -48.52 86.05 33.90
C VAL A 262 -49.19 86.98 32.88
N LYS A 263 -49.21 86.59 31.60
CA LYS A 263 -49.88 87.35 30.54
C LYS A 263 -51.39 87.44 30.76
N THR A 264 -52.06 86.36 31.17
CA THR A 264 -53.51 86.38 31.44
C THR A 264 -53.84 87.19 32.69
N ALA A 265 -53.00 87.15 33.73
CA ALA A 265 -53.13 88.01 34.91
C ALA A 265 -53.04 89.51 34.54
N LEU A 266 -52.01 89.90 33.79
CA LEU A 266 -51.84 91.28 33.32
C LEU A 266 -52.97 91.75 32.40
N GLN A 267 -53.50 90.87 31.54
CA GLN A 267 -54.67 91.19 30.71
C GLN A 267 -55.93 91.45 31.54
N ASN A 268 -56.10 90.78 32.68
CA ASN A 268 -57.22 91.02 33.60
C ASN A 268 -57.04 92.32 34.40
N GLU A 269 -55.81 92.66 34.81
CA GLU A 269 -55.51 93.97 35.40
C GLU A 269 -55.76 95.12 34.41
N LEU A 270 -55.39 94.94 33.14
CA LEU A 270 -55.62 95.95 32.11
C LEU A 270 -57.12 96.14 31.81
N LYS A 271 -57.94 95.09 31.93
CA LYS A 271 -59.41 95.18 31.86
C LYS A 271 -60.00 95.96 33.04
N THR A 272 -59.54 95.71 34.26
CA THR A 272 -60.03 96.40 35.46
C THR A 272 -59.63 97.88 35.48
N LEU A 273 -58.41 98.22 35.06
CA LEU A 273 -57.98 99.60 34.86
C LEU A 273 -58.81 100.34 33.79
N LYS A 274 -59.14 99.66 32.66
CA LYS A 274 -60.03 100.25 31.64
C LYS A 274 -61.43 100.53 32.16
N ALA A 275 -61.99 99.66 33.00
CA ALA A 275 -63.29 99.90 33.63
C ALA A 275 -63.24 101.08 34.61
N SER A 276 -62.15 101.23 35.37
CA SER A 276 -61.97 102.36 36.28
C SER A 276 -61.83 103.70 35.55
N ASN A 277 -61.17 103.73 34.39
CA ASN A 277 -61.02 104.95 33.59
C ASN A 277 -62.33 105.40 32.95
N LEU A 278 -63.24 104.47 32.61
CA LEU A 278 -64.56 104.83 32.09
C LEU A 278 -65.43 105.52 33.16
N ALA A 279 -65.35 105.06 34.41
CA ALA A 279 -66.11 105.64 35.53
C ALA A 279 -65.66 107.07 35.88
N LEU A 280 -64.35 107.35 35.81
CA LEU A 280 -63.82 108.69 36.03
C LEU A 280 -64.18 109.67 34.90
N GLN A 281 -64.31 109.18 33.66
CA GLN A 281 -64.72 110.00 32.53
C GLN A 281 -66.18 110.48 32.67
N GLU A 282 -67.09 109.61 33.11
CA GLU A 282 -68.50 109.97 33.38
C GLU A 282 -68.66 110.97 34.54
N GLU A 283 -67.74 110.95 35.51
CA GLU A 283 -67.72 111.91 36.63
C GLU A 283 -67.20 113.29 36.21
N THR A 284 -66.34 113.34 35.19
CA THR A 284 -65.78 114.60 34.66
C THR A 284 -66.81 115.38 33.82
N ASP A 285 -67.62 114.68 33.02
CA ASP A 285 -68.66 115.29 32.17
C ASP A 285 -69.84 115.85 33.01
N ASN A 286 -70.07 115.33 34.22
CA ASN A 286 -71.07 115.87 35.16
C ASN A 286 -70.60 117.16 35.88
N PHE A 287 -69.30 117.39 36.01
CA PHE A 287 -68.74 118.62 36.60
C PHE A 287 -68.74 119.81 35.62
N GLU A 288 -68.71 119.54 34.30
CA GLU A 288 -68.65 120.58 33.26
C GLU A 288 -70.02 121.25 33.00
N ILE A 289 -71.13 120.57 33.33
CA ILE A 289 -72.50 121.11 33.24
C ILE A 289 -72.84 122.01 34.46
N TYR A 290 -72.26 121.75 35.63
CA TYR A 290 -72.52 122.52 36.87
C TYR A 290 -71.77 123.87 36.93
N ASN A 291 -70.72 124.05 36.13
CA ASN A 291 -69.85 125.24 36.19
C ASN A 291 -70.26 126.37 35.23
N ASN A 292 -71.19 126.13 34.30
CA ASN A 292 -71.67 127.16 33.34
C ASN A 292 -72.85 128.01 33.85
N ASP A 293 -73.52 127.62 34.95
CA ASP A 293 -74.70 128.32 35.49
C ASP A 293 -74.41 129.30 36.66
N ILE A 294 -73.15 129.49 37.08
CA ILE A 294 -72.78 130.33 38.26
C ILE A 294 -72.04 131.64 37.86
N SER A 295 -71.73 131.85 36.57
CA SER A 295 -70.79 132.89 36.11
C SER A 295 -71.30 134.35 35.92
N PRO A 296 -72.60 134.73 35.99
CA PRO A 296 -72.97 136.16 35.98
C PRO A 296 -73.05 136.84 37.37
N ASN A 297 -73.07 136.08 38.48
CA ASN A 297 -73.35 136.64 39.82
C ASN A 297 -72.11 137.06 40.63
N HIS A 298 -70.90 136.92 40.08
CA HIS A 298 -69.64 137.22 40.78
C HIS A 298 -68.88 138.45 40.24
N ILE A 299 -69.41 139.15 39.23
CA ILE A 299 -68.78 140.34 38.64
C ILE A 299 -69.31 141.67 39.20
N ASN A 300 -70.49 141.70 39.84
CA ASN A 300 -71.10 142.95 40.34
C ASN A 300 -71.01 143.16 41.87
N LEU A 301 -70.26 142.29 42.58
CA LEU A 301 -69.94 142.44 44.01
C LEU A 301 -68.50 142.95 44.24
N ASN A 302 -67.66 142.96 43.21
CA ASN A 302 -66.26 143.42 43.29
C ASN A 302 -66.11 144.92 42.94
N GLU A 303 -67.10 145.52 42.25
CA GLU A 303 -67.14 146.97 42.00
C GLU A 303 -67.76 147.77 43.19
N ILE A 304 -68.37 147.08 44.15
CA ILE A 304 -68.92 147.68 45.39
C ILE A 304 -67.85 147.74 46.51
N ALA A 305 -66.86 146.83 46.51
CA ALA A 305 -65.83 146.77 47.56
C ALA A 305 -64.67 147.78 47.39
N GLU A 306 -64.37 148.26 46.17
CA GLU A 306 -63.28 149.24 45.93
C GLU A 306 -63.75 150.71 45.94
N SER A 307 -65.07 150.94 45.98
CA SER A 307 -65.70 152.26 46.09
C SER A 307 -65.90 152.71 47.56
N GLU A 308 -66.19 151.77 48.46
CA GLU A 308 -66.43 152.04 49.89
C GLU A 308 -65.13 152.30 50.69
N ASP A 309 -63.98 151.81 50.23
CA ASP A 309 -62.67 152.01 50.90
C ASP A 309 -62.07 153.42 50.66
N LYS A 310 -62.54 154.13 49.61
CA LYS A 310 -62.21 155.54 49.35
C LYS A 310 -63.12 156.55 50.06
N HIS A 311 -64.34 156.14 50.46
CA HIS A 311 -65.25 157.00 51.22
C HIS A 311 -65.04 156.92 52.74
N LEU A 312 -64.55 155.78 53.25
CA LEU A 312 -64.13 155.60 54.66
C LEU A 312 -62.86 156.38 55.03
N THR A 313 -61.96 156.61 54.07
CA THR A 313 -60.74 157.41 54.25
C THR A 313 -61.01 158.92 54.27
N ALA A 314 -62.01 159.42 53.55
CA ALA A 314 -62.45 160.82 53.59
C ALA A 314 -63.27 161.17 54.85
N LEU A 315 -64.05 160.21 55.39
CA LEU A 315 -64.85 160.39 56.62
C LEU A 315 -64.00 160.36 57.90
N ASN A 316 -62.81 159.74 57.84
CA ASN A 316 -61.85 159.66 58.94
C ASN A 316 -61.04 160.96 59.11
N ASP A 317 -60.77 161.68 58.03
CA ASP A 317 -60.05 162.96 58.05
C ASP A 317 -60.94 164.12 58.55
N GLU A 318 -62.26 164.05 58.35
CA GLU A 318 -63.23 165.05 58.86
C GLU A 318 -63.55 164.85 60.36
N ASN A 319 -63.59 163.60 60.85
CA ASN A 319 -63.70 163.28 62.28
C ASN A 319 -62.43 163.66 63.08
N LEU A 320 -61.27 163.67 62.44
CA LEU A 320 -60.01 164.15 63.06
C LEU A 320 -60.04 165.67 63.33
N ALA A 321 -60.81 166.43 62.55
CA ALA A 321 -60.99 167.88 62.73
C ALA A 321 -61.95 168.20 63.90
N LEU A 322 -63.06 167.45 64.04
CA LEU A 322 -64.01 167.57 65.16
C LEU A 322 -63.40 167.14 66.51
N THR A 323 -62.47 166.18 66.49
CA THR A 323 -61.78 165.71 67.72
C THR A 323 -60.81 166.76 68.26
N LYS A 324 -60.23 167.62 67.41
CA LYS A 324 -59.34 168.72 67.83
C LYS A 324 -60.08 169.89 68.50
N GLU A 325 -61.32 170.17 68.12
CA GLU A 325 -62.14 171.19 68.79
C GLU A 325 -62.70 170.70 70.14
N LEU A 326 -62.98 169.40 70.28
CA LEU A 326 -63.48 168.80 71.52
C LEU A 326 -62.41 168.72 72.62
N GLU A 327 -61.14 168.54 72.23
CA GLU A 327 -59.98 168.53 73.15
C GLU A 327 -59.65 169.93 73.72
N SER A 328 -60.00 171.00 72.99
CA SER A 328 -59.91 172.40 73.44
C SER A 328 -60.89 172.70 74.59
N VAL A 329 -62.13 172.20 74.50
CA VAL A 329 -63.16 172.39 75.54
C VAL A 329 -62.90 171.50 76.77
N LYS A 330 -62.38 170.28 76.56
CA LYS A 330 -61.94 169.38 77.66
C LYS A 330 -60.77 169.94 78.47
N SER A 331 -59.93 170.77 77.85
CA SER A 331 -58.81 171.43 78.55
C SER A 331 -59.29 172.50 79.52
N ALA A 332 -60.37 173.22 79.20
CA ALA A 332 -61.01 174.17 80.12
C ALA A 332 -61.70 173.48 81.31
N LEU A 333 -62.14 172.22 81.15
CA LEU A 333 -62.73 171.40 82.20
C LEU A 333 -61.68 170.89 83.22
N LYS A 334 -60.42 170.70 82.79
CA LYS A 334 -59.31 170.22 83.64
C LYS A 334 -58.75 171.26 84.60
N GLU A 335 -58.92 172.56 84.33
CA GLU A 335 -58.37 173.62 85.19
C GLU A 335 -59.26 173.95 86.41
N THR A 336 -60.56 173.69 86.31
CA THR A 336 -61.52 173.90 87.43
C THR A 336 -61.55 172.74 88.42
N ASP A 337 -61.41 171.49 87.95
CA ASP A 337 -61.36 170.31 88.84
C ASP A 337 -60.07 170.27 89.67
N ALA A 338 -58.93 170.73 89.11
CA ALA A 338 -57.65 170.78 89.83
C ALA A 338 -57.68 171.71 91.06
N LYS A 339 -58.46 172.80 91.05
CA LYS A 339 -58.54 173.75 92.18
C LYS A 339 -59.44 173.27 93.34
N LEU A 340 -60.40 172.39 93.07
CA LEU A 340 -61.35 171.86 94.07
C LEU A 340 -60.78 170.65 94.81
N GLN A 341 -59.98 169.84 94.11
CA GLN A 341 -59.33 168.66 94.68
C GLN A 341 -58.20 169.03 95.65
N ASP A 342 -57.50 170.14 95.42
CA ASP A 342 -56.50 170.68 96.35
C ASP A 342 -57.11 171.25 97.63
N THR A 343 -58.31 171.84 97.58
CA THR A 343 -58.92 172.49 98.76
C THR A 343 -59.50 171.50 99.77
N TYR A 344 -60.03 170.36 99.35
CA TYR A 344 -60.57 169.38 100.30
C TYR A 344 -59.53 168.39 100.83
N THR A 345 -58.50 168.09 100.03
CA THR A 345 -57.30 167.35 100.48
C THR A 345 -56.59 168.10 101.63
N HIS A 346 -56.64 169.45 101.64
CA HIS A 346 -56.15 170.28 102.76
C HIS A 346 -56.98 170.12 104.04
N LYS A 347 -58.31 170.01 103.93
CA LYS A 347 -59.20 169.86 105.10
C LYS A 347 -59.11 168.47 105.72
N MET A 348 -58.87 167.46 104.88
CA MET A 348 -58.72 166.07 105.32
C MET A 348 -57.39 165.82 106.07
N ASN A 349 -56.35 166.58 105.77
CA ASN A 349 -55.08 166.51 106.50
C ASN A 349 -55.13 167.21 107.88
N LEU A 350 -55.95 168.25 108.07
CA LEU A 350 -56.17 168.86 109.39
C LEU A 350 -57.01 167.96 110.33
N LEU A 351 -57.90 167.14 109.74
CA LEU A 351 -58.58 166.03 110.40
C LEU A 351 -57.62 164.95 110.96
N VAL A 352 -56.40 164.87 110.43
CA VAL A 352 -55.38 163.91 110.85
C VAL A 352 -54.42 164.49 111.90
N GLU A 353 -54.13 165.80 111.88
CA GLU A 353 -53.07 166.37 112.74
C GLU A 353 -53.54 166.80 114.14
N VAL A 354 -54.77 167.31 114.32
CA VAL A 354 -55.28 167.61 115.69
C VAL A 354 -55.67 166.32 116.44
N LYS A 355 -56.01 165.27 115.69
CA LYS A 355 -56.20 163.91 116.22
C LYS A 355 -54.87 163.31 116.75
N LYS A 356 -53.70 163.78 116.29
CA LYS A 356 -52.37 163.42 116.83
C LYS A 356 -51.97 164.21 118.07
N GLN A 357 -52.43 165.45 118.25
CA GLN A 357 -52.13 166.24 119.47
C GLN A 357 -52.96 165.80 120.70
N LYS A 358 -54.11 165.15 120.48
CA LYS A 358 -54.84 164.36 121.50
C LYS A 358 -53.99 163.24 122.13
N THR A 359 -52.86 162.81 121.55
CA THR A 359 -52.14 161.60 121.99
C THR A 359 -50.71 161.87 122.50
N ALA A 360 -50.13 163.05 122.24
CA ALA A 360 -48.75 163.37 122.66
C ALA A 360 -48.62 164.05 124.05
N ILE A 361 -49.64 164.75 124.58
CA ILE A 361 -49.55 165.43 125.90
C ILE A 361 -50.15 164.63 127.08
N ASP A 362 -51.09 163.70 126.85
CA ASP A 362 -51.50 162.69 127.86
C ASP A 362 -50.32 161.81 128.35
N LEU A 363 -49.23 161.69 127.57
CA LEU A 363 -48.15 160.75 127.86
C LEU A 363 -46.88 161.37 128.50
N LEU A 364 -46.83 162.69 128.75
CA LEU A 364 -45.75 163.35 129.51
C LEU A 364 -46.13 163.83 130.92
N CYS A 365 -47.19 163.24 131.48
CA CYS A 365 -47.52 163.22 132.90
C CYS A 365 -46.33 162.99 133.87
N LYS A 366 -45.20 162.41 133.49
CA LYS A 366 -44.61 161.41 134.40
C LYS A 366 -43.16 161.54 134.81
N ARG A 367 -42.49 162.68 134.64
CA ARG A 367 -41.18 162.90 135.28
C ARG A 367 -40.93 164.35 135.71
N LYS A 368 -41.08 164.54 137.03
CA LYS A 368 -40.53 165.59 137.93
C LYS A 368 -41.27 166.90 138.05
#